data_AF-A0A814V5I2-F1
#
_entry.id   AF-A0A814V5I2-F1
#
_cell.length_a   1.000
_cell.length_b   1.000
_cell.length_c   1.000
_cell.angle_alpha   90.00
_cell.angle_beta   90.00
_cell.angle_gamma   90.00
#
_symmetry.space_group_name_H-M   'P 1'
#
loop_
_entity.id
_entity.type
_entity.pdbx_description
1 polymer ?
#
loop_
_entity_poly.entity_id
_entity_poly.type
_entity_poly.pdbx_seq_one_letter_code
_entity_poly.pdbx_strand_id
1 'polypeptide(L)'
;MICGINGYDTISKSNIAIEQFDKSSLPTIHFETDETKSNQSSAGTIVETLPGRLELRTNNPWEEVCGHTRAVRRGPFVIIAGTTASDITKGVLYPKSTYHQAVIIFERITAALLTMGAQVSDVVRVRMFIIDIADQDEVCRAFKEAFHSYGIRVPATLVQVNAFVHPDMRVEIEADAIVM
;
A
#
# COMPACT_ATOMS: atom_id res chain seq x y z
N MET A 1 20.14 -23.63 8.99
CA MET A 1 20.70 -24.04 7.69
C MET A 1 20.49 -22.84 6.76
N ILE A 2 21.52 -22.03 6.59
CA ILE A 2 21.47 -20.74 5.89
C ILE A 2 21.77 -21.04 4.42
N CYS A 3 20.80 -20.79 3.52
CA CYS A 3 21.02 -20.90 2.07
C CYS A 3 21.56 -19.56 1.56
N GLY A 4 22.72 -19.61 0.92
CA GLY A 4 23.58 -18.47 0.61
C GLY A 4 23.09 -17.62 -0.55
N ILE A 5 23.37 -16.32 -0.43
CA ILE A 5 23.29 -15.34 -1.52
C ILE A 5 24.72 -15.16 -2.02
N ASN A 6 25.09 -15.88 -3.09
CA ASN A 6 26.30 -15.58 -3.86
C ASN A 6 25.92 -14.53 -4.91
N GLY A 7 26.49 -13.32 -4.85
CA GLY A 7 26.25 -12.34 -5.92
C GLY A 7 26.75 -10.91 -5.73
N TYR A 8 27.56 -10.60 -4.71
CA TYR A 8 28.15 -9.26 -4.60
C TYR A 8 29.67 -9.36 -4.54
N ASP A 9 30.30 -9.44 -5.71
CA ASP A 9 31.65 -8.96 -5.88
C ASP A 9 31.84 -8.45 -7.32
N THR A 10 32.50 -7.31 -7.43
CA THR A 10 32.92 -6.56 -8.64
C THR A 10 31.89 -5.62 -9.29
N ILE A 11 31.71 -4.43 -8.68
CA ILE A 11 31.56 -3.21 -9.49
C ILE A 11 32.67 -2.22 -9.10
N SER A 12 33.56 -2.05 -10.08
CA SER A 12 34.69 -1.13 -10.12
C SER A 12 34.28 0.30 -9.78
N LYS A 13 35.09 0.98 -8.96
CA LYS A 13 35.03 2.42 -8.73
C LYS A 13 35.37 3.16 -10.02
N SER A 14 34.36 3.62 -10.75
CA SER A 14 34.52 4.65 -11.79
C SER A 14 33.66 5.86 -11.45
N ASN A 15 34.33 7.00 -11.27
CA ASN A 15 33.72 8.32 -11.07
C ASN A 15 32.74 8.63 -12.20
N ILE A 16 31.46 8.86 -11.86
CA ILE A 16 30.48 9.42 -12.78
C ILE A 16 30.16 10.83 -12.29
N ALA A 17 30.45 11.81 -13.13
CA ALA A 17 30.10 13.21 -12.92
C ALA A 17 28.56 13.36 -12.98
N ILE A 18 28.00 14.13 -12.05
CA ILE A 18 26.58 14.48 -12.04
C ILE A 18 26.39 15.65 -13.01
N GLU A 19 25.90 15.36 -14.22
CA GLU A 19 25.37 16.41 -15.10
C GLU A 19 23.97 16.83 -14.61
N GLN A 20 23.75 18.14 -14.55
CA GLN A 20 22.50 18.75 -14.13
C GLN A 20 21.38 18.43 -15.13
N PHE A 21 20.30 17.81 -14.63
CA PHE A 21 19.11 17.46 -15.41
C PHE A 21 18.24 18.70 -15.62
N ASP A 22 18.13 19.16 -16.87
CA ASP A 22 17.26 20.26 -17.28
C ASP A 22 15.79 19.81 -17.27
N LYS A 23 14.99 20.40 -16.38
CA LYS A 23 13.56 20.08 -16.21
C LYS A 23 12.68 20.61 -17.34
N SER A 24 13.21 21.43 -18.25
CA SER A 24 12.42 22.12 -19.29
C SER A 24 12.13 21.27 -20.53
N SER A 25 12.73 20.08 -20.66
CA SER A 25 12.60 19.21 -21.84
C SER A 25 11.70 17.99 -21.66
N LEU A 26 10.87 17.93 -20.61
CA LEU A 26 9.93 16.82 -20.43
C LEU A 26 8.67 17.01 -21.29
N PRO A 27 8.23 16.00 -22.07
CA PRO A 27 7.03 16.11 -22.86
C PRO A 27 5.79 16.20 -21.96
N THR A 28 4.92 17.17 -22.23
CA THR A 28 3.59 17.28 -21.63
C THR A 28 2.73 16.13 -22.12
N ILE A 29 2.47 15.15 -21.23
CA ILE A 29 1.52 14.07 -21.50
C ILE A 29 0.12 14.61 -21.22
N HIS A 30 -0.68 14.76 -22.26
CA HIS A 30 -2.11 15.02 -22.14
C HIS A 30 -2.82 13.71 -21.79
N PHE A 31 -3.38 13.62 -20.58
CA PHE A 31 -4.30 12.55 -20.21
C PHE A 31 -5.70 12.94 -20.70
N GLU A 32 -6.17 12.30 -21.77
CA GLU A 32 -7.59 12.29 -22.13
C GLU A 32 -8.33 11.45 -21.08
N THR A 33 -9.19 12.09 -20.30
CA THR A 33 -10.07 11.40 -19.35
C THR A 33 -11.23 10.79 -20.10
N ASP A 34 -11.15 9.49 -20.38
CA ASP A 34 -12.30 8.70 -20.84
C ASP A 34 -13.25 8.47 -19.65
N GLU A 35 -14.31 9.29 -19.57
CA GLU A 35 -15.33 9.30 -18.50
C GLU A 35 -16.24 8.05 -18.46
N THR A 36 -15.88 6.92 -19.08
CA THR A 36 -16.80 5.77 -19.23
C THR A 36 -16.34 4.43 -18.68
N LYS A 37 -15.67 4.41 -17.52
CA LYS A 37 -15.56 3.21 -16.68
C LYS A 37 -15.90 3.52 -15.23
N SER A 38 -17.10 3.09 -14.83
CA SER A 38 -17.68 3.22 -13.50
C SER A 38 -16.75 2.70 -12.40
N ASN A 39 -16.04 3.63 -11.76
CA ASN A 39 -15.14 3.39 -10.66
C ASN A 39 -15.93 3.56 -9.35
N GLN A 40 -16.54 2.48 -8.85
CA GLN A 40 -17.19 2.49 -7.53
C GLN A 40 -16.30 1.80 -6.49
N SER A 41 -15.17 2.44 -6.20
CA SER A 41 -14.62 2.41 -4.84
C SER A 41 -15.52 3.35 -4.02
N SER A 42 -16.47 2.81 -3.25
CA SER A 42 -17.28 3.63 -2.35
C SER A 42 -16.34 4.37 -1.40
N ALA A 43 -16.13 5.67 -1.63
CA ALA A 43 -15.36 6.53 -0.75
C ALA A 43 -15.94 6.40 0.66
N GLY A 44 -15.12 5.96 1.62
CA GLY A 44 -15.57 5.77 2.99
C GLY A 44 -16.02 7.09 3.63
N THR A 45 -16.80 6.99 4.70
CA THR A 45 -17.29 8.14 5.46
C THR A 45 -16.36 8.41 6.63
N ILE A 46 -15.95 9.67 6.80
CA ILE A 46 -15.22 10.10 7.99
C ILE A 46 -16.20 10.38 9.12
N VAL A 47 -15.98 9.76 10.28
CA VAL A 47 -16.80 9.93 11.49
C VAL A 47 -15.91 10.36 12.64
N GLU A 48 -16.25 11.46 13.30
CA GLU A 48 -15.63 11.81 14.59
C GLU A 48 -16.35 11.07 15.72
N THR A 49 -15.62 10.23 16.44
CA THR A 49 -16.19 9.38 17.50
C THR A 49 -15.85 9.87 18.91
N LEU A 50 -14.72 10.57 19.04
CA LEU A 50 -14.26 11.25 20.24
C LEU A 50 -13.56 12.54 19.80
N PRO A 51 -13.48 13.59 20.64
CA PRO A 51 -12.82 14.84 20.28
C PRO A 51 -11.41 14.61 19.72
N GLY A 52 -11.20 14.95 18.45
CA GLY A 52 -9.92 14.77 17.74
C GLY A 52 -9.61 13.33 17.32
N ARG A 53 -10.59 12.42 17.29
CA ARG A 53 -10.46 11.05 16.77
C ARG A 53 -11.41 10.85 15.60
N LEU A 54 -10.82 10.82 14.41
CA LEU A 54 -11.53 10.58 13.15
C LEU A 54 -11.36 9.12 12.75
N GLU A 55 -12.45 8.48 12.35
CA GLU A 55 -12.47 7.12 11.78
C GLU A 55 -12.89 7.19 10.32
N LEU A 56 -12.24 6.41 9.45
CA LEU A 56 -12.69 6.18 8.08
C LEU A 56 -13.47 4.87 8.03
N ARG A 57 -14.80 4.96 8.01
CA ARG A 57 -15.67 3.78 7.90
C ARG A 57 -16.02 3.50 6.45
N THR A 58 -15.94 2.24 6.03
CA THR A 58 -16.33 1.81 4.68
C THR A 58 -17.59 0.96 4.74
N ASN A 59 -18.12 0.57 3.58
CA ASN A 59 -19.25 -0.34 3.50
C ASN A 59 -18.85 -1.82 3.67
N ASN A 60 -17.60 -2.10 4.07
CA ASN A 60 -17.16 -3.46 4.31
C ASN A 60 -17.91 -4.06 5.52
N PRO A 61 -18.72 -5.13 5.35
CA PRO A 61 -19.52 -5.70 6.43
C PRO A 61 -18.68 -6.15 7.64
N TRP A 62 -17.41 -6.51 7.41
CA TRP A 62 -16.49 -6.92 8.48
C TRP A 62 -16.17 -5.79 9.47
N GLU A 63 -16.28 -4.52 9.06
CA GLU A 63 -16.07 -3.38 9.97
C GLU A 63 -17.11 -3.39 11.10
N GLU A 64 -18.38 -3.66 10.79
CA GLU A 64 -19.45 -3.79 11.77
C GLU A 64 -19.34 -5.10 12.56
N VAL A 65 -19.13 -6.23 11.86
CA VAL A 65 -19.10 -7.56 12.49
C VAL A 65 -17.93 -7.71 13.47
N CYS A 66 -16.75 -7.19 13.12
CA CYS A 66 -15.55 -7.32 13.94
C CYS A 66 -15.25 -6.05 14.77
N GLY A 67 -15.96 -4.94 14.55
CA GLY A 67 -15.78 -3.69 15.28
C GLY A 67 -14.47 -2.96 14.95
N HIS A 68 -14.05 -2.98 13.68
CA HIS A 68 -12.87 -2.24 13.22
C HIS A 68 -13.24 -1.19 12.17
N THR A 69 -12.31 -0.31 11.84
CA THR A 69 -12.47 0.73 10.81
C THR A 69 -11.32 0.64 9.80
N ARG A 70 -11.44 1.24 8.61
CA ARG A 70 -10.36 1.25 7.62
C ARG A 70 -9.15 2.04 8.10
N ALA A 71 -9.40 3.18 8.75
CA ALA A 71 -8.34 4.03 9.25
C ALA A 71 -8.79 4.84 10.46
N VAL A 72 -7.83 5.20 11.31
CA VAL A 72 -8.03 6.16 12.39
C VAL A 72 -7.01 7.29 12.26
N ARG A 73 -7.47 8.53 12.42
CA ARG A 73 -6.59 9.68 12.64
C ARG A 73 -6.75 10.20 14.06
N ARG A 74 -5.61 10.38 14.74
CA ARG A 74 -5.52 10.98 16.07
C ARG A 74 -4.37 11.97 16.10
N GLY A 75 -4.70 13.26 16.08
CA GLY A 75 -3.69 14.31 15.92
C GLY A 75 -2.91 14.14 14.60
N PRO A 76 -1.57 14.03 14.63
CA PRO A 76 -0.76 13.82 13.42
C PRO A 76 -0.76 12.37 12.95
N PHE A 77 -1.15 11.40 13.77
CA PHE A 77 -1.04 9.98 13.43
C PHE A 77 -2.23 9.52 12.59
N VAL A 78 -1.94 8.85 11.46
CA VAL A 78 -2.92 8.14 10.64
C VAL A 78 -2.53 6.66 10.61
N ILE A 79 -3.41 5.80 11.10
CA ILE A 79 -3.18 4.35 11.18
C ILE A 79 -4.15 3.67 10.23
N ILE A 80 -3.62 2.88 9.28
CA ILE A 80 -4.41 2.11 8.31
C ILE A 80 -4.48 0.67 8.77
N ALA A 81 -5.70 0.12 8.85
CA ALA A 81 -5.91 -1.27 9.22
C ALA A 81 -5.34 -2.25 8.17
N GLY A 82 -5.12 -3.49 8.60
CA GLY A 82 -4.82 -4.61 7.73
C GLY A 82 -5.76 -4.66 6.54
N THR A 83 -5.19 -4.50 5.34
CA THR A 83 -5.92 -4.39 4.09
C THR A 83 -5.59 -5.59 3.21
N THR A 84 -6.64 -6.27 2.75
CA THR A 84 -6.57 -7.39 1.81
C THR A 84 -7.21 -7.03 0.48
N ALA A 85 -7.02 -7.87 -0.54
CA ALA A 85 -7.65 -7.74 -1.85
C ALA A 85 -9.10 -8.27 -1.87
N SER A 86 -9.90 -7.99 -0.83
CA SER A 86 -11.31 -8.40 -0.75
C SER A 86 -12.25 -7.42 -1.44
N ASP A 87 -13.36 -7.91 -1.98
CA ASP A 87 -14.45 -7.16 -2.58
C ASP A 87 -15.78 -7.73 -2.07
N ILE A 88 -16.70 -6.85 -1.70
CA ILE A 88 -17.98 -7.22 -1.07
C ILE A 88 -18.84 -8.07 -2.04
N THR A 89 -18.70 -7.82 -3.35
CA THR A 89 -19.50 -8.48 -4.39
C THR A 89 -18.76 -9.62 -5.08
N LYS A 90 -17.44 -9.48 -5.27
CA LYS A 90 -16.62 -10.41 -6.06
C LYS A 90 -15.81 -11.39 -5.22
N GLY A 91 -15.82 -11.26 -3.88
CA GLY A 91 -14.98 -12.06 -3.00
C GLY A 91 -13.52 -11.61 -3.06
N VAL A 92 -12.57 -12.54 -3.04
CA VAL A 92 -11.14 -12.19 -3.15
C VAL A 92 -10.77 -11.88 -4.60
N LEU A 93 -10.28 -10.66 -4.83
CA LEU A 93 -9.75 -10.22 -6.11
C LEU A 93 -8.38 -10.85 -6.37
N TYR A 94 -8.11 -11.17 -7.64
CA TYR A 94 -6.85 -11.78 -8.09
C TYR A 94 -6.47 -13.03 -7.28
N PRO A 95 -7.36 -14.04 -7.18
CA PRO A 95 -7.06 -15.26 -6.45
C PRO A 95 -5.75 -15.87 -6.98
N LYS A 96 -4.89 -16.33 -6.07
CA LYS A 96 -3.56 -16.91 -6.35
C LYS A 96 -2.50 -15.95 -6.91
N SER A 97 -2.78 -14.66 -7.07
CA SER A 97 -1.80 -13.68 -7.56
C SER A 97 -1.38 -12.71 -6.47
N THR A 98 -0.27 -13.03 -5.79
CA THR A 98 0.27 -12.22 -4.69
C THR A 98 0.61 -10.79 -5.12
N TYR A 99 1.19 -10.58 -6.32
CA TYR A 99 1.48 -9.24 -6.85
C TYR A 99 0.23 -8.38 -7.03
N HIS A 100 -0.73 -8.82 -7.85
CA HIS A 100 -1.92 -8.02 -8.14
C HIS A 100 -2.75 -7.76 -6.86
N GLN A 101 -2.75 -8.68 -5.90
CA GLN A 101 -3.33 -8.43 -4.58
C GLN A 101 -2.57 -7.32 -3.85
N ALA A 102 -1.23 -7.35 -3.81
CA ALA A 102 -0.44 -6.30 -3.18
C ALA A 102 -0.64 -4.92 -3.84
N VAL A 103 -0.72 -4.86 -5.18
CA VAL A 103 -0.98 -3.61 -5.92
C VAL A 103 -2.31 -2.97 -5.50
N ILE A 104 -3.42 -3.71 -5.59
CA ILE A 104 -4.74 -3.16 -5.21
C ILE A 104 -4.81 -2.82 -3.71
N ILE A 105 -4.05 -3.52 -2.87
CA ILE A 105 -3.94 -3.19 -1.45
C ILE A 105 -3.23 -1.85 -1.25
N PHE A 106 -2.09 -1.61 -1.91
CA PHE A 106 -1.40 -0.32 -1.83
C PHE A 106 -2.22 0.84 -2.39
N GLU A 107 -2.99 0.62 -3.46
CA GLU A 107 -3.94 1.61 -3.98
C GLU A 107 -5.01 1.97 -2.93
N ARG A 108 -5.57 0.97 -2.24
CA ARG A 108 -6.56 1.18 -1.17
C ARG A 108 -5.96 1.88 0.06
N ILE A 109 -4.74 1.52 0.44
CA ILE A 109 -4.01 2.21 1.52
C ILE A 109 -3.79 3.68 1.15
N THR A 110 -3.36 3.95 -0.09
CA THR A 110 -3.16 5.31 -0.60
C THR A 110 -4.46 6.12 -0.58
N ALA A 111 -5.56 5.55 -1.07
CA ALA A 111 -6.87 6.21 -1.03
C ALA A 111 -7.34 6.51 0.41
N ALA A 112 -7.10 5.59 1.35
CA ALA A 112 -7.43 5.80 2.76
C ALA A 112 -6.57 6.90 3.40
N LEU A 113 -5.26 6.93 3.12
CA LEU A 113 -4.36 7.99 3.57
C LEU A 113 -4.83 9.37 3.08
N LEU A 114 -5.10 9.49 1.78
CA LEU A 114 -5.58 10.74 1.17
C LEU A 114 -6.90 11.20 1.79
N THR A 115 -7.83 10.27 2.00
CA THR A 115 -9.13 10.57 2.65
C THR A 115 -8.92 11.09 4.07
N MET A 116 -7.94 10.57 4.80
CA MET A 116 -7.60 11.01 6.16
C MET A 116 -6.70 12.25 6.20
N GLY A 117 -6.48 12.92 5.05
CA GLY A 117 -5.65 14.12 4.95
C GLY A 117 -4.16 13.86 5.16
N ALA A 118 -3.68 12.68 4.77
CA ALA A 118 -2.26 12.32 4.68
C ALA A 118 -1.85 12.13 3.21
N GLN A 119 -0.54 12.13 2.96
CA GLN A 119 0.06 11.79 1.67
C GLN A 119 0.86 10.49 1.77
N VAL A 120 1.24 9.92 0.63
CA VAL A 120 2.12 8.74 0.59
C VAL A 120 3.48 9.04 1.22
N SER A 121 3.97 10.27 1.12
CA SER A 121 5.20 10.73 1.78
C SER A 121 5.14 10.75 3.30
N ASP A 122 3.94 10.74 3.88
CA ASP A 122 3.76 10.76 5.34
C ASP A 122 3.88 9.35 5.94
N VAL A 123 3.95 8.31 5.10
CA VAL A 123 4.07 6.92 5.56
C VAL A 123 5.43 6.68 6.19
N VAL A 124 5.41 6.28 7.47
CA VAL A 124 6.61 6.01 8.27
C VAL A 124 6.83 4.53 8.54
N ARG A 125 5.85 3.67 8.24
CA ARG A 125 5.96 2.21 8.42
C ARG A 125 4.98 1.45 7.56
N VAL A 126 5.42 0.32 7.04
CA VAL A 126 4.57 -0.69 6.38
C VAL A 126 4.85 -2.07 6.97
N ARG A 127 3.81 -2.86 7.21
CA ARG A 127 3.94 -4.27 7.61
C ARG A 127 3.16 -5.12 6.62
N MET A 128 3.83 -6.14 6.10
CA MET A 128 3.32 -7.02 5.05
C MET A 128 3.34 -8.46 5.56
N PHE A 129 2.19 -9.10 5.49
CA PHE A 129 2.01 -10.49 5.86
C PHE A 129 1.72 -11.26 4.58
N ILE A 130 2.41 -12.37 4.35
CA ILE A 130 2.18 -13.25 3.19
C ILE A 130 1.98 -14.69 3.61
N ILE A 131 1.27 -15.47 2.82
CA ILE A 131 1.00 -16.88 3.14
C ILE A 131 2.15 -17.80 2.70
N ASP A 132 2.88 -17.46 1.64
CA ASP A 132 4.02 -18.21 1.11
C ASP A 132 5.19 -17.26 0.88
N ILE A 133 6.29 -17.49 1.59
CA ILE A 133 7.50 -16.66 1.52
C ILE A 133 8.18 -16.71 0.15
N ALA A 134 7.88 -17.74 -0.68
CA ALA A 134 8.37 -17.80 -2.04
C ALA A 134 7.88 -16.63 -2.92
N ASP A 135 6.75 -16.01 -2.57
CA ASP A 135 6.18 -14.87 -3.30
C ASP A 135 6.72 -13.51 -2.82
N GLN A 136 7.75 -13.46 -1.96
CA GLN A 136 8.26 -12.21 -1.38
C GLN A 136 8.67 -11.17 -2.43
N ASP A 137 9.24 -11.60 -3.56
CA ASP A 137 9.71 -10.70 -4.62
C ASP A 137 8.54 -9.99 -5.32
N GLU A 138 7.39 -10.64 -5.44
CA GLU A 138 6.17 -10.06 -5.99
C GLU A 138 5.62 -8.95 -5.09
N VAL A 139 5.65 -9.14 -3.76
CA VAL A 139 5.24 -8.10 -2.81
C VAL A 139 6.25 -6.96 -2.77
N CYS A 140 7.55 -7.25 -2.78
CA CYS A 140 8.61 -6.25 -2.86
C CYS A 140 8.50 -5.39 -4.12
N ARG A 141 8.12 -6.00 -5.26
CA ARG A 141 7.87 -5.29 -6.52
C ARG A 141 6.71 -4.30 -6.39
N ALA A 142 5.56 -4.74 -5.89
CA ALA A 142 4.40 -3.86 -5.66
C ALA A 142 4.72 -2.74 -4.65
N PHE A 143 5.44 -3.06 -3.56
CA PHE A 143 5.88 -2.07 -2.57
C PHE A 143 6.80 -1.02 -3.19
N LYS A 144 7.78 -1.44 -4.00
CA LYS A 144 8.65 -0.50 -4.72
C LYS A 144 7.84 0.41 -5.63
N GLU A 145 6.93 -0.15 -6.43
CA GLU A 145 6.08 0.62 -7.34
C GLU A 145 5.22 1.66 -6.60
N ALA A 146 4.70 1.30 -5.42
CA ALA A 146 3.86 2.19 -4.60
C ALA A 146 4.60 3.44 -4.06
N PHE A 147 5.89 3.33 -3.75
CA PHE A 147 6.65 4.41 -3.09
C PHE A 147 7.72 5.07 -3.97
N HIS A 148 8.21 4.39 -5.01
CA HIS A 148 9.33 4.86 -5.82
C HIS A 148 9.02 6.16 -6.58
N SER A 149 7.79 6.34 -7.07
CA SER A 149 7.37 7.57 -7.77
C SER A 149 7.44 8.81 -6.88
N TYR A 150 7.40 8.65 -5.56
CA TYR A 150 7.51 9.72 -4.58
C TYR A 150 8.96 10.02 -4.15
N GLY A 151 9.94 9.24 -4.62
CA GLY A 151 11.35 9.43 -4.28
C GLY A 151 11.69 9.13 -2.81
N ILE A 152 10.83 8.39 -2.10
CA ILE A 152 10.99 8.06 -0.68
C ILE A 152 11.33 6.58 -0.48
N ARG A 153 11.83 6.26 0.73
CA ARG A 153 11.98 4.90 1.22
C ARG A 153 11.27 4.78 2.55
N VAL A 154 10.52 3.70 2.72
CA VAL A 154 9.72 3.47 3.92
C VAL A 154 10.26 2.25 4.67
N PRO A 155 10.43 2.32 6.01
CA PRO A 155 10.72 1.15 6.82
C PRO A 155 9.63 0.09 6.69
N ALA A 156 10.01 -1.14 6.37
CA ALA A 156 9.06 -2.21 6.14
C ALA A 156 9.49 -3.52 6.79
N THR A 157 8.47 -4.29 7.22
CA THR A 157 8.62 -5.68 7.66
C THR A 157 7.78 -6.57 6.76
N LEU A 158 8.34 -7.68 6.30
CA LEU A 158 7.64 -8.72 5.56
C LEU A 158 7.82 -10.06 6.28
N VAL A 159 6.73 -10.76 6.58
CA VAL A 159 6.76 -12.07 7.26
C VAL A 159 5.76 -13.04 6.64
N GLN A 160 6.08 -14.33 6.71
CA GLN A 160 5.11 -15.38 6.39
C GLN A 160 4.18 -15.65 7.59
N VAL A 161 2.89 -15.82 7.34
CA VAL A 161 1.87 -16.24 8.31
C VAL A 161 1.29 -17.60 7.92
N ASN A 162 0.61 -18.27 8.85
CA ASN A 162 0.07 -19.62 8.60
C ASN A 162 -1.24 -19.60 7.79
N ALA A 163 -2.08 -18.57 7.94
CA ALA A 163 -3.37 -18.45 7.27
C ALA A 163 -3.90 -17.02 7.30
N PHE A 164 -4.76 -16.69 6.34
CA PHE A 164 -5.64 -15.52 6.36
C PHE A 164 -7.10 -15.98 6.53
N VAL A 165 -8.02 -15.01 6.67
CA VAL A 165 -9.46 -15.29 6.85
C VAL A 165 -10.11 -16.01 5.65
N HIS A 166 -9.49 -15.93 4.48
CA HIS A 166 -9.96 -16.60 3.26
C HIS A 166 -8.79 -17.30 2.54
N PRO A 167 -8.96 -18.53 2.03
CA PRO A 167 -7.87 -19.32 1.44
C PRO A 167 -7.25 -18.70 0.18
N ASP A 168 -8.02 -17.91 -0.58
CA ASP A 168 -7.51 -17.21 -1.77
C ASP A 168 -6.72 -15.93 -1.46
N MET A 169 -6.71 -15.47 -0.21
CA MET A 169 -5.88 -14.32 0.19
C MET A 169 -4.42 -14.75 0.27
N ARG A 170 -3.56 -13.94 -0.34
CA ARG A 170 -2.13 -14.20 -0.43
C ARG A 170 -1.29 -13.22 0.40
N VAL A 171 -1.82 -12.02 0.59
CA VAL A 171 -1.13 -10.90 1.23
C VAL A 171 -2.11 -10.00 1.97
N GLU A 172 -1.66 -9.50 3.12
CA GLU A 172 -2.33 -8.45 3.89
C GLU A 172 -1.29 -7.38 4.26
N ILE A 173 -1.65 -6.11 4.14
CA ILE A 173 -0.72 -5.00 4.36
C ILE A 173 -1.39 -3.94 5.24
N GLU A 174 -0.63 -3.41 6.18
CA GLU A 174 -1.01 -2.26 7.01
C GLU A 174 0.08 -1.17 6.94
N ALA A 175 -0.31 0.07 7.26
CA ALA A 175 0.58 1.22 7.17
C ALA A 175 0.30 2.24 8.27
N ASP A 176 1.38 2.88 8.76
CA ASP A 176 1.31 4.01 9.69
C ASP A 176 1.87 5.25 9.00
N ALA A 177 1.21 6.39 9.18
CA ALA A 177 1.64 7.69 8.68
C ALA A 177 1.61 8.77 9.77
N ILE A 178 2.45 9.79 9.61
CA ILE A 178 2.52 10.96 10.49
C ILE A 178 2.41 12.22 9.62
N VAL A 179 1.31 12.94 9.79
CA VAL A 179 1.02 14.19 9.09
C VAL A 179 1.53 15.37 9.93
N MET A 180 2.33 16.24 9.32
CA MET A 180 2.86 17.46 9.95
C MET A 180 2.00 18.69 9.68
#